data_AF-K0RIG3-F1
#
_entry.id   AF-K0RIG3-F1
#
_cell.length_a   1.000
_cell.length_b   1.000
_cell.length_c   1.000
_cell.angle_alpha   90.00
_cell.angle_beta   90.00
_cell.angle_gamma   90.00
#
_symmetry.space_group_name_H-M   'P 1'
#
loop_
_entity.id
_entity.type
_entity.pdbx_description
1 polymer ?
#
loop_
_entity_poly.entity_id
_entity_poly.type
_entity_poly.pdbx_seq_one_letter_code
_entity_poly.pdbx_strand_id
1 'polypeptide(L)'
;SEGGAPASAPASSARRRNRRAPAGGVNTPALAGLLGKFEEAFLVIPNLTAGSGSDAAGDGKGGDAPLPFLETSLRDGLHALVAAREESGLPRRSRRQQRVADGGKSGRKRRRKLPPVDFDTIFERLKEFKEVNGHCNVQKSYSDQQLANFVRGIRERKSTLARSGVEFEELGPDEQPLTRTVTRERYDKLNSIGFQWTISGPKVAWDDRFKELMDYYNTNGKWPSQSMGSLGEWVHKQRTLHSKGDKNYMKKNFPRLDAVGFEWTPRGNTRMSWEEGYDLLTAYGRLNGHFNVPDPADIAGPAGVDRKSNDFRLFKWVESLHGMYRSYRLGRKSGSLTEDRVNVLSKIGFPFREE
;
A
#
# COMPACT_ATOMS: atom_id res chain seq x y z
N SER A 1 -48.80 16.03 43.36
CA SER A 1 -48.83 14.72 42.71
C SER A 1 -47.98 14.81 41.47
N GLU A 2 -46.73 14.35 41.57
CA GLU A 2 -46.34 12.99 41.12
C GLU A 2 -46.42 12.94 39.58
N GLY A 3 -45.36 12.77 38.81
CA GLY A 3 -44.11 12.05 39.05
C GLY A 3 -43.86 11.27 37.75
N GLY A 4 -42.73 11.51 37.09
CA GLY A 4 -42.41 10.85 35.82
C GLY A 4 -41.31 11.56 35.04
N ALA A 5 -40.07 11.25 35.40
CA ALA A 5 -38.85 11.71 34.76
C ALA A 5 -38.55 10.91 33.45
N PRO A 6 -37.36 11.00 32.80
CA PRO A 6 -37.23 11.38 31.39
C PRO A 6 -36.60 10.29 30.48
N ALA A 7 -36.58 10.48 29.15
CA ALA A 7 -35.66 9.76 28.25
C ALA A 7 -35.53 10.55 26.92
N SER A 8 -34.43 11.25 26.61
CA SER A 8 -33.05 10.82 26.32
C SER A 8 -32.86 10.28 24.88
N ALA A 9 -31.88 10.88 24.21
CA ALA A 9 -31.54 10.75 22.80
C ALA A 9 -31.07 9.33 22.40
N PRO A 10 -31.24 8.91 21.13
CA PRO A 10 -30.64 7.68 20.64
C PRO A 10 -29.11 7.82 20.51
N ALA A 11 -28.41 6.98 21.26
CA ALA A 11 -26.97 6.90 21.32
C ALA A 11 -26.32 6.52 19.98
N SER A 12 -25.22 7.20 19.67
CA SER A 12 -24.20 6.83 18.69
C SER A 12 -23.80 5.36 18.81
N SER A 13 -24.07 4.57 17.76
CA SER A 13 -23.60 3.19 17.66
C SER A 13 -22.09 3.17 17.42
N ALA A 14 -21.36 2.86 18.49
CA ALA A 14 -19.92 2.68 18.50
C ALA A 14 -19.52 1.50 17.60
N ARG A 15 -18.61 1.78 16.65
CA ARG A 15 -17.86 0.77 15.89
C ARG A 15 -17.16 -0.19 16.86
N ARG A 16 -17.70 -1.42 17.01
CA ARG A 16 -16.97 -2.54 17.61
C ARG A 16 -15.74 -2.85 16.77
N ARG A 17 -14.57 -2.38 17.22
CA ARG A 17 -13.26 -2.87 16.78
C ARG A 17 -13.10 -4.29 17.32
N ASN A 18 -13.04 -5.27 16.44
CA ASN A 18 -12.64 -6.64 16.79
C ASN A 18 -11.21 -6.62 17.36
N ARG A 19 -11.09 -6.63 18.69
CA ARG A 19 -9.85 -6.96 19.39
C ARG A 19 -9.57 -8.45 19.17
N ARG A 20 -8.55 -8.73 18.38
CA ARG A 20 -7.93 -10.06 18.28
C ARG A 20 -7.02 -10.22 19.49
N ALA A 21 -7.23 -11.25 20.31
CA ALA A 21 -6.36 -11.59 21.44
C ALA A 21 -4.91 -11.87 20.95
N PRO A 22 -3.87 -11.44 21.67
CA PRO A 22 -2.49 -11.80 21.33
C PRO A 22 -2.22 -13.26 21.71
N ALA A 23 -1.76 -14.04 20.73
CA ALA A 23 -1.19 -15.35 20.96
C ALA A 23 0.15 -15.19 21.69
N GLY A 24 0.37 -16.05 22.69
CA GLY A 24 1.44 -15.94 23.68
C GLY A 24 2.84 -15.77 23.11
N GLY A 25 3.60 -14.90 23.75
CA GLY A 25 5.02 -14.68 23.54
C GLY A 25 5.65 -14.07 24.78
N VAL A 26 6.53 -14.85 25.41
CA VAL A 26 7.59 -14.45 26.35
C VAL A 26 7.13 -13.81 27.68
N ASN A 27 6.95 -14.64 28.71
CA ASN A 27 7.01 -14.18 30.10
C ASN A 27 8.47 -13.92 30.48
N THR A 28 8.85 -12.68 30.75
CA THR A 28 10.06 -12.38 31.53
C THR A 28 9.78 -11.25 32.54
N PRO A 29 9.97 -11.49 33.85
CA PRO A 29 9.80 -10.48 34.92
C PRO A 29 10.70 -9.24 34.75
N ALA A 30 11.78 -9.34 33.97
CA ALA A 30 12.74 -8.27 33.74
C ALA A 30 12.17 -7.08 32.94
N LEU A 31 11.17 -7.32 32.07
CA LEU A 31 10.54 -6.28 31.26
C LEU A 31 9.49 -5.49 32.05
N ALA A 32 8.83 -6.13 33.01
CA ALA A 32 7.92 -5.46 33.94
C ALA A 32 8.67 -4.52 34.90
N GLY A 33 9.87 -4.91 35.35
CA GLY A 33 10.72 -4.06 36.19
C GLY A 33 11.27 -2.81 35.47
N LEU A 34 11.35 -2.82 34.13
CA LEU A 34 11.84 -1.70 33.34
C LEU A 34 10.72 -0.69 33.02
N LEU A 35 9.49 -1.18 32.85
CA LEU A 35 8.28 -0.35 32.71
C LEU A 35 7.93 0.38 34.02
N GLY A 36 8.07 -0.29 35.17
CA GLY A 36 7.82 0.34 36.48
C GLY A 36 8.76 1.51 36.79
N LYS A 37 10.03 1.42 36.40
CA LYS A 37 11.02 2.51 36.56
C LYS A 37 10.77 3.69 35.61
N PHE A 38 10.05 3.45 34.50
CA PHE A 38 9.69 4.48 33.53
C PHE A 38 8.49 5.33 33.99
N GLU A 39 7.55 4.75 34.74
CA GLU A 39 6.38 5.47 35.25
C GLU A 39 6.70 6.35 36.48
N GLU A 40 7.62 5.92 37.37
CA GLU A 40 8.07 6.77 38.49
C GLU A 40 8.81 8.04 38.04
N ALA A 41 9.53 7.98 36.91
CA ALA A 41 10.27 9.13 36.36
C ALA A 41 9.35 10.21 35.77
N PHE A 42 8.10 9.89 35.42
CA PHE A 42 7.14 10.84 34.85
C PHE A 42 6.32 11.60 35.90
N LEU A 43 6.35 11.15 37.17
CA LEU A 43 5.62 11.78 38.28
C LEU A 43 6.42 12.89 38.99
N VAL A 44 7.69 13.11 38.61
CA VAL A 44 8.55 14.18 39.15
C VAL A 44 8.76 15.26 38.08
N ILE A 45 7.67 15.90 37.66
CA ILE A 45 7.72 17.20 36.98
C ILE A 45 6.72 18.12 37.72
N PRO A 46 7.16 19.11 38.50
CA PRO A 46 6.24 20.06 39.08
C PRO A 46 5.68 20.98 37.99
N ASN A 47 4.35 21.10 37.98
CA ASN A 47 3.61 22.14 37.27
C ASN A 47 4.12 23.53 37.67
N LEU A 48 4.46 24.38 36.70
CA LEU A 48 4.53 25.83 36.92
C LEU A 48 3.77 26.57 35.82
N THR A 49 2.53 26.91 36.15
CA THR A 49 1.72 27.96 35.52
C THR A 49 1.89 29.27 36.31
N ALA A 50 2.02 30.38 35.57
CA ALA A 50 1.69 31.77 35.94
C ALA A 50 2.53 32.51 37.01
N GLY A 51 2.87 33.79 36.72
CA GLY A 51 3.10 34.81 37.76
C GLY A 51 4.22 35.84 37.47
N SER A 52 3.86 37.11 37.57
CA SER A 52 4.63 38.35 37.36
C SER A 52 5.71 38.70 38.40
N GLY A 53 6.67 39.56 38.04
CA GLY A 53 7.09 40.70 38.88
C GLY A 53 8.58 40.84 39.29
N SER A 54 9.15 42.00 38.91
CA SER A 54 10.20 42.85 39.56
C SER A 54 11.65 42.37 39.79
N ASP A 55 12.57 43.18 39.24
CA ASP A 55 13.87 43.70 39.73
C ASP A 55 14.77 42.88 40.69
N ALA A 56 16.02 42.64 40.28
CA ALA A 56 17.26 43.05 40.98
C ALA A 56 18.52 42.45 40.33
N ALA A 57 19.60 43.23 40.33
CA ALA A 57 20.92 42.90 39.80
C ALA A 57 21.68 41.82 40.62
N GLY A 58 22.55 41.07 39.95
CA GLY A 58 23.54 40.21 40.59
C GLY A 58 24.38 39.42 39.60
N ASP A 59 25.65 39.83 39.43
CA ASP A 59 26.70 39.05 38.79
C ASP A 59 26.88 37.68 39.48
N GLY A 60 26.92 36.60 38.70
CA GLY A 60 27.10 35.24 39.22
C GLY A 60 27.37 34.21 38.13
N LYS A 61 28.64 33.84 37.99
CA LYS A 61 29.14 32.67 37.25
C LYS A 61 28.36 31.40 37.65
N GLY A 62 27.73 30.73 36.69
CA GLY A 62 27.26 29.34 36.75
C GLY A 62 27.07 28.87 35.31
N GLY A 63 27.78 27.85 34.81
CA GLY A 63 27.84 26.51 35.34
C GLY A 63 26.84 25.68 34.54
N ASP A 64 27.18 25.35 33.30
CA ASP A 64 26.45 24.39 32.46
C ASP A 64 26.36 23.06 33.22
N ALA A 65 25.21 22.80 33.84
CA ALA A 65 24.85 21.48 34.31
C ALA A 65 24.07 20.80 33.17
N PRO A 66 24.66 19.82 32.46
CA PRO A 66 23.91 19.07 31.47
C PRO A 66 22.85 18.23 32.20
N LEU A 67 21.60 18.38 31.77
CA LEU A 67 20.50 17.47 32.11
C LEU A 67 20.99 16.02 31.92
N PRO A 68 20.81 15.11 32.90
CA PRO A 68 21.31 13.74 32.79
C PRO A 68 20.51 13.01 31.71
N PHE A 69 21.08 12.94 30.52
CA PHE A 69 20.50 12.26 29.37
C PHE A 69 20.48 10.76 29.67
N LEU A 70 19.29 10.15 29.49
CA LEU A 70 18.96 8.73 29.64
C LEU A 70 19.83 7.76 28.80
N GLU A 71 20.91 8.20 28.16
CA GLU A 71 21.75 7.36 27.29
C GLU A 71 22.61 6.35 28.03
N THR A 72 23.17 6.70 29.20
CA THR A 72 24.19 5.85 29.84
C THR A 72 23.59 4.55 30.38
N SER A 73 22.47 4.63 31.10
CA SER A 73 21.79 3.45 31.63
C SER A 73 21.23 2.53 30.53
N LEU A 74 20.72 3.12 29.43
CA LEU A 74 20.27 2.37 28.26
C LEU A 74 21.44 1.73 27.50
N ARG A 75 22.58 2.41 27.44
CA ARG A 75 23.81 1.89 26.81
C ARG A 75 24.38 0.72 27.60
N ASP A 76 24.40 0.80 28.93
CA ASP A 76 24.86 -0.29 29.79
C ASP A 76 23.94 -1.52 29.69
N GLY A 77 22.62 -1.31 29.65
CA GLY A 77 21.65 -2.37 29.41
C GLY A 77 21.80 -3.04 28.05
N LEU A 78 22.14 -2.26 27.01
CA LEU A 78 22.40 -2.78 25.67
C LEU A 78 23.70 -3.58 25.61
N HIS A 79 24.78 -3.10 26.25
CA HIS A 79 26.05 -3.80 26.33
C HIS A 79 25.94 -5.12 27.10
N ALA A 80 25.18 -5.15 28.20
CA ALA A 80 24.92 -6.39 28.95
C ALA A 80 24.14 -7.42 28.11
N LEU A 81 23.17 -6.98 27.29
CA LEU A 81 22.43 -7.86 26.38
C LEU A 81 23.28 -8.37 25.20
N VAL A 82 24.26 -7.58 24.75
CA VAL A 82 25.21 -8.01 23.71
C VAL A 82 26.21 -9.01 24.29
N ALA A 83 26.75 -8.77 25.49
CA ALA A 83 27.67 -9.68 26.18
C ALA A 83 27.02 -11.04 26.48
N ALA A 84 25.80 -11.05 27.02
CA ALA A 84 25.04 -12.29 27.26
C ALA A 84 24.75 -13.09 25.98
N ARG A 85 24.70 -12.42 24.83
CA ARG A 85 24.50 -13.05 23.52
C ARG A 85 25.79 -13.67 22.98
N GLU A 86 26.94 -13.04 23.24
CA GLU A 86 28.25 -13.55 22.83
C GLU A 86 28.66 -14.78 23.65
N GLU A 87 28.39 -14.81 24.96
CA GLU A 87 28.59 -16.01 25.81
C GLU A 87 27.72 -17.20 25.39
N SER A 88 26.53 -16.96 24.84
CA SER A 88 25.61 -18.03 24.42
C SER A 88 26.04 -18.77 23.15
N GLY A 89 27.03 -18.26 22.40
CA GLY A 89 27.59 -18.92 21.21
C GLY A 89 26.60 -19.14 20.05
N LEU A 90 25.41 -18.52 20.05
CA LEU A 90 24.36 -18.80 19.06
C LEU A 90 24.50 -17.89 17.82
N PRO A 91 24.69 -18.45 16.61
CA PRO A 91 24.84 -17.64 15.39
C PRO A 91 23.55 -16.91 15.02
N ARG A 92 23.68 -15.71 14.43
CA ARG A 92 22.57 -14.92 13.87
C ARG A 92 21.85 -15.69 12.76
N ARG A 93 20.81 -16.45 13.12
CA ARG A 93 19.97 -17.14 12.15
C ARG A 93 19.02 -16.16 11.48
N SER A 94 19.02 -16.12 10.16
CA SER A 94 17.96 -15.43 9.41
C SER A 94 16.61 -16.05 9.74
N ARG A 95 15.52 -15.29 9.61
CA ARG A 95 14.12 -15.75 9.82
C ARG A 95 13.76 -17.02 9.03
N ARG A 96 14.53 -17.31 7.97
CA ARG A 96 14.44 -18.52 7.14
C ARG A 96 15.18 -19.72 7.75
N GLN A 97 16.33 -19.51 8.39
CA GLN A 97 17.09 -20.55 9.11
C GLN A 97 16.43 -20.94 10.44
N GLN A 98 15.78 -19.98 11.13
CA GLN A 98 14.97 -20.27 12.33
C GLN A 98 13.85 -21.29 12.01
N ARG A 99 13.19 -21.13 10.86
CA ARG A 99 12.09 -22.02 10.40
C ARG A 99 12.52 -23.46 10.11
N VAL A 100 13.78 -23.68 9.73
CA VAL A 100 14.31 -25.01 9.40
C VAL A 100 14.70 -25.76 10.67
N ALA A 101 15.24 -25.05 11.67
CA ALA A 101 15.61 -25.63 12.97
C ALA A 101 14.41 -26.08 13.80
N ASP A 102 13.29 -25.34 13.75
CA ASP A 102 12.04 -25.70 14.45
C ASP A 102 11.22 -26.81 13.74
N GLY A 103 11.81 -27.54 12.78
CA GLY A 103 11.11 -28.59 12.03
C GLY A 103 9.90 -28.10 11.22
N GLY A 104 9.78 -26.79 11.03
CA GLY A 104 8.64 -26.14 10.41
C GLY A 104 8.61 -26.35 8.90
N LYS A 105 8.11 -27.52 8.46
CA LYS A 105 7.75 -27.74 7.06
C LYS A 105 6.86 -26.59 6.59
N SER A 106 7.36 -25.72 5.71
CA SER A 106 6.54 -24.74 5.00
C SER A 106 5.73 -25.47 3.93
N GLY A 107 4.87 -26.39 4.35
CA GLY A 107 3.74 -26.77 3.53
C GLY A 107 2.89 -25.51 3.43
N ARG A 108 2.78 -24.92 2.23
CA ARG A 108 1.51 -24.29 1.86
C ARG A 108 0.48 -25.38 2.18
N LYS A 109 -0.23 -25.25 3.31
CA LYS A 109 -1.31 -26.18 3.67
C LYS A 109 -2.14 -26.30 2.39
N ARG A 110 -2.12 -27.47 1.75
CA ARG A 110 -2.96 -27.71 0.58
C ARG A 110 -4.35 -27.33 1.05
N ARG A 111 -4.93 -26.26 0.48
CA ARG A 111 -6.29 -25.85 0.83
C ARG A 111 -7.12 -27.12 0.66
N ARG A 112 -7.75 -27.60 1.76
CA ARG A 112 -8.61 -28.78 1.70
C ARG A 112 -9.59 -28.51 0.56
N LYS A 113 -9.60 -29.36 -0.47
CA LYS A 113 -10.60 -29.24 -1.54
C LYS A 113 -11.95 -29.39 -0.84
N LEU A 114 -12.73 -28.32 -0.82
CA LEU A 114 -14.08 -28.36 -0.29
C LEU A 114 -14.87 -29.37 -1.13
N PRO A 115 -15.77 -30.15 -0.50
CA PRO A 115 -16.57 -31.14 -1.20
C PRO A 115 -17.33 -30.49 -2.37
N PRO A 116 -17.53 -31.19 -3.50
CA PRO A 116 -18.44 -30.74 -4.54
C PRO A 116 -19.81 -30.45 -3.93
N VAL A 117 -20.41 -29.32 -4.32
CA VAL A 117 -21.75 -28.94 -3.88
C VAL A 117 -22.61 -28.90 -5.14
N ASP A 118 -23.80 -29.49 -5.07
CA ASP A 118 -24.75 -29.46 -6.17
C ASP A 118 -25.28 -28.03 -6.43
N PHE A 119 -25.99 -27.87 -7.54
CA PHE A 119 -26.51 -26.58 -7.94
C PHE A 119 -27.58 -26.07 -6.97
N ASP A 120 -28.53 -26.91 -6.56
CA ASP A 120 -29.68 -26.48 -5.77
C ASP A 120 -29.26 -26.00 -4.38
N THR A 121 -28.29 -26.66 -3.75
CA THR A 121 -27.70 -26.23 -2.48
C THR A 121 -27.02 -24.86 -2.60
N ILE A 122 -26.23 -24.63 -3.65
CA ILE A 122 -25.59 -23.34 -3.88
C ILE A 122 -26.61 -22.25 -4.26
N PHE A 123 -27.69 -22.63 -4.94
CA PHE A 123 -28.78 -21.73 -5.30
C PHE A 123 -29.54 -21.24 -4.07
N GLU A 124 -29.85 -22.12 -3.11
CA GLU A 124 -30.46 -21.70 -1.84
C GLU A 124 -29.52 -20.79 -1.04
N ARG A 125 -28.23 -21.11 -0.95
CA ARG A 125 -27.24 -20.20 -0.32
C ARG A 125 -27.16 -18.83 -1.01
N LEU A 126 -27.38 -18.79 -2.32
CA LEU A 126 -27.40 -17.53 -3.08
C LEU A 126 -28.66 -16.71 -2.80
N LYS A 127 -29.81 -17.35 -2.54
CA LYS A 127 -31.03 -16.67 -2.07
C LYS A 127 -30.83 -16.05 -0.70
N GLU A 128 -30.32 -16.82 0.27
CA GLU A 128 -29.99 -16.32 1.60
C GLU A 128 -29.03 -15.12 1.51
N PHE A 129 -27.99 -15.22 0.66
CA PHE A 129 -27.08 -14.12 0.42
C PHE A 129 -27.79 -12.87 -0.14
N LYS A 130 -28.72 -13.06 -1.08
CA LYS A 130 -29.52 -11.97 -1.66
C LYS A 130 -30.42 -11.33 -0.61
N GLU A 131 -31.08 -12.10 0.25
CA GLU A 131 -31.94 -11.57 1.31
C GLU A 131 -31.15 -10.67 2.26
N VAL A 132 -29.91 -11.05 2.60
CA VAL A 132 -29.04 -10.26 3.49
C VAL A 132 -28.42 -9.05 2.80
N ASN A 133 -28.00 -9.16 1.54
CA ASN A 133 -27.21 -8.13 0.86
C ASN A 133 -28.01 -7.28 -0.15
N GLY A 134 -29.26 -7.65 -0.44
CA GLY A 134 -30.10 -7.05 -1.48
C GLY A 134 -29.66 -7.38 -2.92
N HIS A 135 -28.58 -8.13 -3.12
CA HIS A 135 -28.04 -8.45 -4.45
C HIS A 135 -27.35 -9.82 -4.48
N CYS A 136 -27.22 -10.41 -5.68
CA CYS A 136 -26.48 -11.66 -5.89
C CYS A 136 -24.98 -11.46 -6.20
N ASN A 137 -24.40 -10.28 -5.93
CA ASN A 137 -23.00 -10.00 -6.22
C ASN A 137 -22.07 -10.46 -5.10
N VAL A 138 -21.60 -11.71 -5.19
CA VAL A 138 -20.71 -12.31 -4.19
C VAL A 138 -19.25 -11.99 -4.49
N GLN A 139 -18.57 -11.29 -3.58
CA GLN A 139 -17.16 -10.93 -3.71
C GLN A 139 -16.23 -12.15 -3.58
N LYS A 140 -15.06 -12.10 -4.22
CA LYS A 140 -14.05 -13.19 -4.18
C LYS A 140 -13.58 -13.56 -2.77
N SER A 141 -13.55 -12.58 -1.87
CA SER A 141 -13.12 -12.70 -0.48
C SER A 141 -14.26 -13.04 0.49
N TYR A 142 -15.47 -13.33 -0.02
CA TYR A 142 -16.59 -13.72 0.82
C TYR A 142 -16.30 -15.01 1.61
N SER A 143 -16.90 -15.13 2.80
CA SER A 143 -16.66 -16.23 3.75
C SER A 143 -16.99 -17.59 3.14
N ASP A 144 -18.12 -17.70 2.44
CA ASP A 144 -18.43 -18.88 1.62
C ASP A 144 -17.67 -18.82 0.29
N GLN A 145 -16.51 -19.47 0.28
CA GLN A 145 -15.67 -19.56 -0.90
C GLN A 145 -16.31 -20.40 -2.02
N GLN A 146 -17.18 -21.37 -1.72
CA GLN A 146 -17.85 -22.19 -2.73
C GLN A 146 -18.86 -21.35 -3.49
N LEU A 147 -19.67 -20.57 -2.77
CA LEU A 147 -20.62 -19.61 -3.35
C LEU A 147 -19.90 -18.55 -4.19
N ALA A 148 -18.83 -17.94 -3.66
CA ALA A 148 -18.05 -16.94 -4.40
C ALA A 148 -17.42 -17.52 -5.69
N ASN A 149 -16.94 -18.75 -5.64
CA ASN A 149 -16.40 -19.43 -6.80
C ASN A 149 -17.49 -19.83 -7.81
N PHE A 150 -18.65 -20.25 -7.35
CA PHE A 150 -19.80 -20.55 -8.21
C PHE A 150 -20.26 -19.30 -8.97
N VAL A 151 -20.55 -18.19 -8.25
CA VAL A 151 -21.03 -16.95 -8.87
C VAL A 151 -20.05 -16.42 -9.91
N ARG A 152 -18.75 -16.47 -9.62
CA ARG A 152 -17.71 -16.12 -10.60
C ARG A 152 -17.69 -17.10 -11.78
N GLY A 153 -17.66 -18.40 -11.49
CA GLY A 153 -17.51 -19.45 -12.51
C GLY A 153 -18.69 -19.52 -13.47
N ILE A 154 -19.92 -19.35 -12.98
CA ILE A 154 -21.12 -19.39 -13.82
C ILE A 154 -21.22 -18.17 -14.73
N ARG A 155 -20.78 -16.98 -14.26
CA ARG A 155 -20.65 -15.76 -15.09
C ARG A 155 -19.58 -15.93 -16.17
N GLU A 156 -18.41 -16.46 -15.81
CA GLU A 156 -17.31 -16.77 -16.75
C GLU A 156 -17.75 -17.79 -17.82
N ARG A 157 -18.49 -18.84 -17.41
CA ARG A 157 -19.03 -19.85 -18.32
C ARG A 157 -20.04 -19.26 -19.28
N LYS A 158 -21.04 -18.50 -18.79
CA LYS A 158 -22.03 -17.81 -19.66
C LYS A 158 -21.37 -16.84 -20.64
N SER A 159 -20.38 -16.07 -20.19
CA SER A 159 -19.59 -15.17 -21.06
C SER A 159 -18.84 -15.95 -22.15
N THR A 160 -18.36 -17.15 -21.85
CA THR A 160 -17.67 -18.01 -22.82
C THR A 160 -18.64 -18.58 -23.85
N LEU A 161 -19.79 -19.09 -23.40
CA LEU A 161 -20.85 -19.60 -24.28
C LEU A 161 -21.37 -18.51 -25.24
N ALA A 162 -21.60 -17.30 -24.73
CA ALA A 162 -22.02 -16.17 -25.56
C ALA A 162 -21.01 -15.82 -26.66
N ARG A 163 -19.70 -15.94 -26.39
CA ARG A 163 -18.64 -15.73 -27.39
C ARG A 163 -18.59 -16.83 -28.45
N SER A 164 -19.03 -18.05 -28.13
CA SER A 164 -19.13 -19.15 -29.08
C SER A 164 -20.51 -19.23 -29.77
N GLY A 165 -21.41 -18.27 -29.54
CA GLY A 165 -22.75 -18.27 -30.11
C GLY A 165 -23.70 -19.32 -29.51
N VAL A 166 -23.33 -19.94 -28.39
CA VAL A 166 -24.15 -20.93 -27.68
C VAL A 166 -24.86 -20.24 -26.53
N GLU A 167 -26.18 -20.40 -26.42
CA GLU A 167 -26.92 -19.78 -25.32
C GLU A 167 -26.92 -20.64 -24.05
N PHE A 168 -27.13 -21.95 -24.23
CA PHE A 168 -27.27 -22.93 -23.16
C PHE A 168 -26.48 -24.19 -23.51
N GLU A 169 -26.01 -24.87 -22.47
CA GLU A 169 -25.43 -26.21 -22.60
C GLU A 169 -26.56 -27.24 -22.58
N GLU A 170 -26.65 -28.04 -23.65
CA GLU A 170 -27.51 -29.22 -23.72
C GLU A 170 -26.80 -30.40 -23.06
N LEU A 171 -27.51 -31.11 -22.19
CA LEU A 171 -26.98 -32.28 -21.50
C LEU A 171 -27.48 -33.53 -22.19
N GLY A 172 -26.59 -34.51 -22.37
CA GLY A 172 -27.00 -35.84 -22.79
C GLY A 172 -27.91 -36.52 -21.74
N PRO A 173 -28.67 -37.57 -22.12
CA PRO A 173 -29.61 -38.27 -21.24
C PRO A 173 -29.01 -38.77 -19.91
N ASP A 174 -27.71 -39.12 -19.92
CA ASP A 174 -27.00 -39.68 -18.77
C ASP A 174 -25.89 -38.76 -18.21
N GLU A 175 -25.80 -37.51 -18.69
CA GLU A 175 -24.73 -36.60 -18.28
C GLU A 175 -25.10 -35.82 -17.03
N GLN A 176 -24.35 -36.00 -15.93
CA GLN A 176 -24.53 -35.20 -14.72
C GLN A 176 -23.87 -33.82 -14.86
N PRO A 177 -24.65 -32.72 -14.87
CA PRO A 177 -24.10 -31.39 -15.04
C PRO A 177 -23.30 -30.94 -13.83
N LEU A 178 -22.05 -30.56 -14.07
CA LEU A 178 -21.24 -29.81 -13.11
C LEU A 178 -22.02 -28.61 -12.57
N THR A 179 -21.81 -28.23 -11.32
CA THR A 179 -22.53 -27.12 -10.65
C THR A 179 -22.56 -25.82 -11.47
N ARG A 180 -21.50 -25.54 -12.24
CA ARG A 180 -21.34 -24.31 -13.04
C ARG A 180 -21.83 -24.41 -14.50
N THR A 181 -22.41 -25.54 -14.89
CA THR A 181 -23.00 -25.74 -16.22
C THR A 181 -24.23 -24.85 -16.36
N VAL A 182 -24.33 -24.14 -17.48
CA VAL A 182 -25.41 -23.20 -17.77
C VAL A 182 -26.47 -23.89 -18.63
N THR A 183 -27.38 -24.62 -18.00
CA THR A 183 -28.57 -25.16 -18.65
C THR A 183 -29.69 -24.12 -18.67
N ARG A 184 -30.71 -24.33 -19.51
CA ARG A 184 -31.90 -23.47 -19.57
C ARG A 184 -32.60 -23.35 -18.21
N GLU A 185 -32.85 -24.48 -17.54
CA GLU A 185 -33.50 -24.49 -16.23
C GLU A 185 -32.72 -23.72 -15.15
N ARG A 186 -31.39 -23.88 -15.12
CA ARG A 186 -30.53 -23.19 -14.15
C ARG A 186 -30.46 -21.69 -14.43
N TYR A 187 -30.45 -21.32 -15.71
CA TYR A 187 -30.51 -19.93 -16.13
C TYR A 187 -31.82 -19.27 -15.68
N ASP A 188 -32.95 -19.94 -15.88
CA ASP A 188 -34.27 -19.44 -15.48
C ASP A 188 -34.40 -19.34 -13.94
N LYS A 189 -33.89 -20.33 -13.19
CA LYS A 189 -33.80 -20.27 -11.72
C LYS A 189 -32.97 -19.06 -11.24
N LEU A 190 -31.85 -18.76 -11.89
CA LEU A 190 -31.03 -17.60 -11.52
C LEU A 190 -31.69 -16.28 -11.90
N ASN A 191 -32.38 -16.23 -13.03
CA ASN A 191 -33.11 -15.03 -13.45
C ASN A 191 -34.30 -14.72 -12.54
N SER A 192 -35.00 -15.74 -12.03
CA SER A 192 -36.14 -15.54 -11.13
C SER A 192 -35.74 -14.85 -9.82
N ILE A 193 -34.49 -15.01 -9.39
CA ILE A 193 -33.93 -14.29 -8.23
C ILE A 193 -33.25 -12.96 -8.62
N GLY A 194 -33.31 -12.53 -9.88
CA GLY A 194 -32.69 -11.28 -10.34
C GLY A 194 -31.16 -11.35 -10.42
N PHE A 195 -30.60 -12.52 -10.75
CA PHE A 195 -29.16 -12.69 -10.85
C PHE A 195 -28.56 -11.84 -11.99
N GLN A 196 -27.65 -10.94 -11.63
CA GLN A 196 -26.93 -10.12 -12.59
C GLN A 196 -25.79 -10.94 -13.22
N TRP A 197 -25.92 -11.26 -14.50
CA TRP A 197 -24.91 -12.00 -15.28
C TRP A 197 -23.68 -11.15 -15.61
N THR A 198 -23.84 -9.82 -15.69
CA THR A 198 -22.77 -8.86 -15.95
C THR A 198 -22.69 -7.86 -14.80
N ILE A 199 -21.51 -7.74 -14.19
CA ILE A 199 -21.23 -6.81 -13.08
C ILE A 199 -20.53 -5.54 -13.58
N SER A 200 -20.04 -5.56 -14.82
CA SER A 200 -19.48 -4.37 -15.44
C SER A 200 -20.60 -3.36 -15.58
N GLY A 201 -20.48 -2.22 -14.87
CA GLY A 201 -21.37 -1.08 -15.10
C GLY A 201 -21.34 -0.64 -16.56
N PRO A 202 -22.25 0.27 -16.96
CA PRO A 202 -22.28 0.79 -18.32
C PRO A 202 -20.88 1.20 -18.75
N LYS A 203 -20.45 0.71 -19.93
CA LYS A 203 -19.18 1.17 -20.51
C LYS A 203 -19.36 2.64 -20.85
N VAL A 204 -18.91 3.51 -19.96
CA VAL A 204 -18.91 4.96 -20.21
C VAL A 204 -18.03 5.22 -21.42
N ALA A 205 -18.57 5.92 -22.41
CA ALA A 205 -17.84 6.25 -23.62
C ALA A 205 -16.62 7.14 -23.27
N TRP A 206 -15.59 7.11 -24.13
CA TRP A 206 -14.40 7.93 -23.91
C TRP A 206 -14.75 9.42 -23.85
N ASP A 207 -15.68 9.86 -24.71
CA ASP A 207 -16.14 11.24 -24.79
C ASP A 207 -16.81 11.72 -23.51
N ASP A 208 -17.62 10.87 -22.87
CA ASP A 208 -18.28 11.22 -21.62
C ASP A 208 -17.27 11.31 -20.46
N ARG A 209 -16.29 10.41 -20.42
CA ARG A 209 -15.19 10.50 -19.44
C ARG A 209 -14.30 11.72 -19.67
N PHE A 210 -14.10 12.11 -20.92
CA PHE A 210 -13.36 13.32 -21.26
C PHE A 210 -14.10 14.58 -20.81
N LYS A 211 -15.43 14.65 -20.99
CA LYS A 211 -16.25 15.74 -20.44
C LYS A 211 -16.18 15.79 -18.92
N GLU A 212 -16.38 14.65 -18.25
CA GLU A 212 -16.27 14.53 -16.79
C GLU A 212 -14.89 14.99 -16.27
N LEU A 213 -13.82 14.66 -17.01
CA LEU A 213 -12.47 15.12 -16.70
C LEU A 213 -12.35 16.65 -16.77
N MET A 214 -12.93 17.27 -17.81
CA MET A 214 -12.90 18.72 -17.98
C MET A 214 -13.71 19.44 -16.90
N ASP A 215 -14.91 18.94 -16.59
CA ASP A 215 -15.74 19.50 -15.51
C ASP A 215 -15.03 19.41 -14.16
N TYR A 216 -14.35 18.28 -13.91
CA TYR A 216 -13.53 18.10 -12.72
C TYR A 216 -12.38 19.10 -12.66
N TYR A 217 -11.67 19.32 -13.77
CA TYR A 217 -10.56 20.27 -13.84
C TYR A 217 -11.05 21.71 -13.64
N ASN A 218 -12.16 22.10 -14.28
CA ASN A 218 -12.76 23.42 -14.15
C ASN A 218 -13.22 23.71 -12.71
N THR A 219 -13.72 22.68 -12.01
CA THR A 219 -14.19 22.83 -10.62
C THR A 219 -13.05 22.84 -9.61
N ASN A 220 -12.02 22.00 -9.81
CA ASN A 220 -10.98 21.76 -8.80
C ASN A 220 -9.62 22.40 -9.11
N GLY A 221 -9.42 22.92 -10.33
CA GLY A 221 -8.15 23.46 -10.81
C GLY A 221 -7.01 22.44 -10.92
N LYS A 222 -7.31 21.13 -10.84
CA LYS A 222 -6.31 20.06 -10.83
C LYS A 222 -6.83 18.80 -11.51
N TRP A 223 -5.91 18.00 -12.06
CA TRP A 223 -6.24 16.70 -12.63
C TRP A 223 -6.56 15.66 -11.54
N PRO A 224 -7.50 14.72 -11.77
CA PRO A 224 -7.87 13.74 -10.76
C PRO A 224 -6.72 12.77 -10.47
N SER A 225 -6.56 12.45 -9.18
CA SER A 225 -5.64 11.42 -8.70
C SER A 225 -6.15 10.03 -9.07
N GLN A 226 -5.25 9.06 -9.18
CA GLN A 226 -5.60 7.64 -9.33
C GLN A 226 -6.53 7.13 -8.20
N SER A 227 -6.44 7.72 -7.00
CA SER A 227 -7.32 7.37 -5.88
C SER A 227 -8.75 7.91 -6.01
N MET A 228 -9.03 8.75 -7.02
CA MET A 228 -10.32 9.41 -7.23
C MET A 228 -11.30 8.50 -8.00
N GLY A 229 -11.58 7.32 -7.43
CA GLY A 229 -12.58 6.38 -7.94
C GLY A 229 -12.43 6.05 -9.43
N SER A 230 -13.58 5.95 -10.12
CA SER A 230 -13.62 5.50 -11.52
C SER A 230 -12.97 6.47 -12.52
N LEU A 231 -13.07 7.79 -12.29
CA LEU A 231 -12.43 8.80 -13.12
C LEU A 231 -10.90 8.79 -12.95
N GLY A 232 -10.43 8.60 -11.72
CA GLY A 232 -9.01 8.44 -11.40
C GLY A 232 -8.39 7.21 -12.06
N GLU A 233 -9.10 6.07 -12.03
CA GLU A 233 -8.69 4.85 -12.73
C GLU A 233 -8.65 5.06 -14.25
N TRP A 234 -9.65 5.75 -14.80
CA TRP A 234 -9.68 6.09 -16.23
C TRP A 234 -8.49 6.96 -16.64
N VAL A 235 -8.15 8.00 -15.87
CA VAL A 235 -6.96 8.84 -16.08
C VAL A 235 -5.67 8.03 -16.00
N HIS A 236 -5.55 7.13 -15.02
CA HIS A 236 -4.38 6.24 -14.92
C HIS A 236 -4.23 5.35 -16.16
N LYS A 237 -5.34 4.83 -16.69
CA LYS A 237 -5.35 4.08 -17.95
C LYS A 237 -4.89 4.93 -19.14
N GLN A 238 -5.32 6.19 -19.22
CA GLN A 238 -4.89 7.11 -20.29
C GLN A 238 -3.36 7.32 -20.26
N ARG A 239 -2.80 7.60 -19.07
CA ARG A 239 -1.34 7.74 -18.87
C ARG A 239 -0.57 6.47 -19.22
N THR A 240 -1.14 5.30 -18.92
CA THR A 240 -0.55 4.00 -19.24
C THR A 240 -0.53 3.75 -20.75
N LEU A 241 -1.60 4.08 -21.47
CA LEU A 241 -1.67 3.96 -22.93
C LEU A 241 -0.68 4.89 -23.63
N HIS A 242 -0.54 6.12 -23.13
CA HIS A 242 0.49 7.06 -23.58
C HIS A 242 1.91 6.48 -23.36
N SER A 243 2.23 6.02 -22.14
CA SER A 243 3.55 5.45 -21.83
C SER A 243 3.89 4.19 -22.63
N LYS A 244 2.89 3.44 -23.09
CA LYS A 244 3.07 2.25 -23.93
C LYS A 244 3.20 2.58 -25.43
N GLY A 245 2.89 3.81 -25.84
CA GLY A 245 2.88 4.20 -27.25
C GLY A 245 1.84 3.46 -28.08
N ASP A 246 0.63 3.23 -27.54
CA ASP A 246 -0.44 2.55 -28.30
C ASP A 246 -0.81 3.35 -29.56
N LYS A 247 -0.64 2.75 -30.74
CA LYS A 247 -0.79 3.44 -32.03
C LYS A 247 -2.18 4.06 -32.23
N ASN A 248 -3.24 3.35 -31.84
CA ASN A 248 -4.61 3.82 -32.01
C ASN A 248 -4.94 4.94 -31.04
N TYR A 249 -4.47 4.81 -29.80
CA TYR A 249 -4.60 5.84 -28.79
C TYR A 249 -3.89 7.14 -29.19
N MET A 250 -2.63 7.04 -29.66
CA MET A 250 -1.83 8.18 -30.09
C MET A 250 -2.47 8.93 -31.27
N LYS A 251 -3.21 8.22 -32.14
CA LYS A 251 -3.91 8.84 -33.28
C LYS A 251 -5.22 9.52 -32.90
N LYS A 252 -6.03 8.94 -32.00
CA LYS A 252 -7.40 9.41 -31.71
C LYS A 252 -7.52 10.23 -30.43
N ASN A 253 -6.97 9.72 -29.33
CA ASN A 253 -7.31 10.20 -27.98
C ASN A 253 -6.22 11.09 -27.41
N PHE A 254 -4.95 10.79 -27.73
CA PHE A 254 -3.82 11.59 -27.28
C PHE A 254 -3.94 13.07 -27.70
N PRO A 255 -4.18 13.44 -28.98
CA PRO A 255 -4.21 14.85 -29.37
C PRO A 255 -5.30 15.65 -28.65
N ARG A 256 -6.39 14.99 -28.26
CA ARG A 256 -7.52 15.61 -27.55
C ARG A 256 -7.18 15.94 -26.09
N LEU A 257 -6.45 15.04 -25.42
CA LEU A 257 -5.94 15.28 -24.06
C LEU A 257 -4.76 16.26 -24.07
N ASP A 258 -3.92 16.19 -25.09
CA ASP A 258 -2.77 17.11 -25.24
C ASP A 258 -3.22 18.55 -25.49
N ALA A 259 -4.25 18.75 -26.33
CA ALA A 259 -4.81 20.07 -26.63
C ALA A 259 -5.38 20.80 -25.40
N VAL A 260 -5.81 20.06 -24.36
CA VAL A 260 -6.31 20.65 -23.11
C VAL A 260 -5.23 20.79 -22.03
N GLY A 261 -3.96 20.58 -22.38
CA GLY A 261 -2.84 20.70 -21.45
C GLY A 261 -2.82 19.60 -20.39
N PHE A 262 -3.32 18.40 -20.71
CA PHE A 262 -3.40 17.31 -19.75
C PHE A 262 -2.02 16.88 -19.25
N GLU A 263 -1.87 16.82 -17.92
CA GLU A 263 -0.60 16.44 -17.31
C GLU A 263 -0.38 14.91 -17.36
N TRP A 264 0.49 14.48 -18.27
CA TRP A 264 0.87 13.07 -18.43
C TRP A 264 1.74 12.53 -17.29
N THR A 265 2.49 13.40 -16.62
CA THR A 265 3.45 13.07 -15.55
C THR A 265 3.17 13.86 -14.26
N PRO A 266 2.09 13.52 -13.52
CA PRO A 266 1.60 14.28 -12.34
C PRO A 266 2.57 14.36 -11.15
N ARG A 267 3.68 13.62 -11.18
CA ARG A 267 4.73 13.73 -10.16
C ARG A 267 5.85 14.68 -10.61
N GLY A 268 5.67 15.39 -11.72
CA GLY A 268 6.76 16.01 -12.46
C GLY A 268 7.73 14.96 -13.00
N ASN A 269 8.54 15.33 -13.97
CA ASN A 269 9.70 14.54 -14.35
C ASN A 269 10.78 14.62 -13.23
N THR A 270 10.47 14.13 -12.02
CA THR A 270 11.50 13.97 -10.96
C THR A 270 12.58 12.98 -11.40
N ARG A 271 12.27 12.13 -12.40
CA ARG A 271 13.24 11.24 -13.01
C ARG A 271 14.09 12.01 -14.01
N MET A 272 15.13 12.63 -13.48
CA MET A 272 16.29 13.09 -14.24
C MET A 272 16.78 12.00 -15.21
N SER A 273 17.15 12.39 -16.43
CA SER A 273 17.73 11.45 -17.39
C SER A 273 19.09 10.94 -16.87
N TRP A 274 19.63 9.88 -17.48
CA TRP A 274 20.96 9.40 -17.09
C TRP A 274 22.04 10.45 -17.35
N GLU A 275 22.03 11.08 -18.52
CA GLU A 275 23.00 12.11 -18.91
C GLU A 275 22.90 13.33 -18.00
N GLU A 276 21.68 13.87 -17.80
CA GLU A 276 21.44 15.00 -16.91
C GLU A 276 21.91 14.70 -15.48
N GLY A 277 21.61 13.50 -14.98
CA GLY A 277 21.98 13.08 -13.63
C GLY A 277 23.46 12.85 -13.45
N TYR A 278 24.11 12.28 -14.46
CA TYR A 278 25.55 12.07 -14.45
C TYR A 278 26.32 13.40 -14.47
N ASP A 279 25.91 14.35 -15.30
CA ASP A 279 26.55 15.66 -15.40
C ASP A 279 26.39 16.45 -14.09
N LEU A 280 25.17 16.46 -13.53
CA LEU A 280 24.90 17.13 -12.26
C LEU A 280 25.62 16.47 -11.08
N LEU A 281 25.68 15.13 -11.03
CA LEU A 281 26.40 14.41 -10.00
C LEU A 281 27.92 14.67 -10.09
N THR A 282 28.46 14.73 -11.30
CA THR A 282 29.88 15.02 -11.54
C THR A 282 30.21 16.45 -11.12
N ALA A 283 29.36 17.42 -11.47
CA ALA A 283 29.50 18.81 -11.02
C ALA A 283 29.42 18.91 -9.49
N TYR A 284 28.46 18.21 -8.87
CA TYR A 284 28.29 18.17 -7.42
C TYR A 284 29.52 17.58 -6.72
N GLY A 285 30.07 16.47 -7.23
CA GLY A 285 31.27 15.84 -6.67
C GLY A 285 32.51 16.72 -6.80
N ARG A 286 32.65 17.47 -7.90
CA ARG A 286 33.73 18.45 -8.07
C ARG A 286 33.64 19.61 -7.08
N LEU A 287 32.43 20.10 -6.81
CA LEU A 287 32.21 21.25 -5.93
C LEU A 287 32.32 20.87 -4.44
N ASN A 288 31.76 19.74 -4.05
CA ASN A 288 31.64 19.35 -2.64
C ASN A 288 32.71 18.33 -2.19
N GLY A 289 33.48 17.76 -3.11
CA GLY A 289 34.47 16.72 -2.81
C GLY A 289 33.87 15.36 -2.40
N HIS A 290 32.53 15.24 -2.38
CA HIS A 290 31.82 14.02 -2.07
C HIS A 290 30.51 13.92 -2.86
N PHE A 291 29.95 12.71 -2.94
CA PHE A 291 28.69 12.45 -3.65
C PHE A 291 27.47 12.27 -2.73
N ASN A 292 27.60 12.61 -1.44
CA ASN A 292 26.46 12.60 -0.53
C ASN A 292 25.58 13.83 -0.80
N VAL A 293 24.52 13.63 -1.58
CA VAL A 293 23.53 14.66 -1.89
C VAL A 293 22.49 14.70 -0.75
N PRO A 294 22.36 15.80 0.00
CA PRO A 294 21.39 15.92 1.10
C PRO A 294 19.96 16.01 0.56
N ASP A 295 18.96 15.68 1.40
CA ASP A 295 17.57 15.95 1.07
C ASP A 295 17.33 17.46 1.17
N PRO A 296 16.85 18.14 0.10
CA PRO A 296 16.52 19.56 0.18
C PRO A 296 15.47 19.88 1.26
N ALA A 297 14.65 18.90 1.67
CA ALA A 297 13.72 19.07 2.78
C ALA A 297 14.41 19.25 4.14
N ASP A 298 15.62 18.72 4.31
CA ASP A 298 16.42 18.91 5.54
C ASP A 298 17.00 20.33 5.62
N ILE A 299 17.19 20.99 4.47
CA ILE A 299 17.78 22.34 4.37
C ILE A 299 16.68 23.41 4.38
N ALA A 300 15.65 23.27 3.55
CA ALA A 300 14.61 24.28 3.33
C ALA A 300 13.27 23.98 4.04
N GLY A 301 13.18 22.85 4.74
CA GLY A 301 11.96 22.36 5.36
C GLY A 301 10.96 21.74 4.36
N PRO A 302 10.04 20.84 4.80
CA PRO A 302 9.17 20.07 3.89
C PRO A 302 8.24 20.91 3.00
N ALA A 303 7.91 22.14 3.42
CA ALA A 303 7.02 23.04 2.70
C ALA A 303 7.76 23.96 1.70
N GLY A 304 9.07 24.14 1.84
CA GLY A 304 9.89 25.04 1.01
C GLY A 304 10.54 24.36 -0.20
N VAL A 305 10.39 23.04 -0.35
CA VAL A 305 11.07 22.29 -1.41
C VAL A 305 10.39 22.49 -2.75
N ASP A 306 11.09 23.14 -3.68
CA ASP A 306 10.74 23.07 -5.09
C ASP A 306 11.05 21.66 -5.63
N ARG A 307 9.99 20.88 -5.86
CA ARG A 307 10.06 19.51 -6.39
C ARG A 307 10.53 19.44 -7.85
N LYS A 308 10.66 20.58 -8.52
CA LYS A 308 11.19 20.68 -9.89
C LYS A 308 12.65 21.15 -9.92
N SER A 309 13.21 21.61 -8.81
CA SER A 309 14.60 22.03 -8.71
C SER A 309 15.59 20.91 -9.07
N ASN A 310 16.74 21.27 -9.62
CA ASN A 310 17.79 20.30 -9.93
C ASN A 310 18.33 19.62 -8.67
N ASP A 311 18.37 20.30 -7.52
CA ASP A 311 18.83 19.74 -6.25
C ASP A 311 17.90 18.61 -5.78
N PHE A 312 16.59 18.84 -5.81
CA PHE A 312 15.61 17.80 -5.47
C PHE A 312 15.62 16.65 -6.46
N ARG A 313 15.70 16.94 -7.76
CA ARG A 313 15.75 15.90 -8.80
C ARG A 313 17.03 15.06 -8.70
N LEU A 314 18.18 15.69 -8.44
CA LEU A 314 19.48 15.02 -8.24
C LEU A 314 19.44 14.14 -6.99
N PHE A 315 18.94 14.63 -5.86
CA PHE A 315 18.78 13.84 -4.63
C PHE A 315 17.95 12.58 -4.89
N LYS A 316 16.77 12.72 -5.50
CA LYS A 316 15.90 11.56 -5.82
C LYS A 316 16.54 10.62 -6.84
N TRP A 317 17.33 11.13 -7.77
CA TRP A 317 18.07 10.32 -8.74
C TRP A 317 19.19 9.52 -8.07
N VAL A 318 19.97 10.11 -7.18
CA VAL A 318 21.01 9.43 -6.38
C VAL A 318 20.42 8.32 -5.51
N GLU A 319 19.32 8.58 -4.82
CA GLU A 319 18.57 7.56 -4.06
C GLU A 319 18.13 6.39 -4.96
N SER A 320 17.72 6.70 -6.20
CA SER A 320 17.35 5.67 -7.17
C SER A 320 18.55 4.85 -7.64
N LEU A 321 19.75 5.45 -7.78
CA LEU A 321 20.99 4.73 -8.12
C LEU A 321 21.32 3.67 -7.07
N HIS A 322 21.22 4.02 -5.78
CA HIS A 322 21.45 3.06 -4.69
C HIS A 322 20.45 1.90 -4.73
N GLY A 323 19.16 2.18 -4.99
CA GLY A 323 18.14 1.14 -5.18
C GLY A 323 18.39 0.23 -6.40
N MET A 324 18.81 0.82 -7.51
CA MET A 324 19.14 0.09 -8.74
C MET A 324 20.39 -0.77 -8.58
N TYR A 325 21.42 -0.27 -7.91
CA TYR A 325 22.66 -1.01 -7.66
C TYR A 325 22.43 -2.23 -6.74
N ARG A 326 21.59 -2.09 -5.71
CA ARG A 326 21.15 -3.24 -4.88
C ARG A 326 20.46 -4.33 -5.72
N SER A 327 19.64 -3.93 -6.68
CA SER A 327 18.98 -4.88 -7.59
C SER A 327 19.98 -5.53 -8.56
N TYR A 328 20.90 -4.76 -9.11
CA TYR A 328 22.00 -5.24 -9.96
C TYR A 328 22.84 -6.31 -9.25
N ARG A 329 23.25 -6.07 -7.99
CA ARG A 329 24.00 -7.05 -7.18
C ARG A 329 23.26 -8.35 -6.92
N LEU A 330 21.93 -8.31 -6.86
CA LEU A 330 21.08 -9.51 -6.70
C LEU A 330 20.83 -10.25 -8.03
N GLY A 331 21.52 -9.88 -9.11
CA GLY A 331 21.35 -10.46 -10.45
C GLY A 331 20.01 -10.09 -11.11
N ARG A 332 19.30 -9.09 -10.57
CA ARG A 332 18.05 -8.60 -11.16
C ARG A 332 18.39 -7.53 -12.19
N LYS A 333 17.98 -7.77 -13.43
CA LYS A 333 18.15 -6.78 -14.51
C LYS A 333 17.37 -5.51 -14.16
N SER A 334 18.10 -4.41 -13.94
CA SER A 334 17.52 -3.07 -13.90
C SER A 334 17.48 -2.53 -15.32
N GLY A 335 16.34 -1.97 -15.76
CA GLY A 335 16.21 -1.44 -17.13
C GLY A 335 17.04 -0.18 -17.40
N SER A 336 17.62 0.45 -16.37
CA SER A 336 18.32 1.75 -16.49
C SER A 336 19.76 1.74 -15.96
N LEU A 337 20.16 0.83 -15.08
CA LEU A 337 21.53 0.75 -14.57
C LEU A 337 22.22 -0.46 -15.22
N THR A 338 22.92 -0.19 -16.32
CA THR A 338 23.73 -1.18 -17.04
C THR A 338 25.10 -1.34 -16.38
N GLU A 339 25.82 -2.42 -16.73
CA GLU A 339 27.18 -2.66 -16.24
C GLU A 339 28.12 -1.51 -16.60
N ASP A 340 28.05 -0.98 -17.83
CA ASP A 340 28.82 0.18 -18.26
C ASP A 340 28.56 1.41 -17.38
N ARG A 341 27.30 1.64 -17.00
CA ARG A 341 26.90 2.76 -16.14
C ARG A 341 27.40 2.59 -14.70
N VAL A 342 27.45 1.36 -14.19
CA VAL A 342 28.08 1.05 -12.91
C VAL A 342 29.58 1.34 -12.98
N ASN A 343 30.26 0.89 -14.04
CA ASN A 343 31.69 1.11 -14.22
C ASN A 343 32.05 2.60 -14.29
N VAL A 344 31.25 3.39 -15.01
CA VAL A 344 31.43 4.85 -15.11
C VAL A 344 31.28 5.53 -13.75
N LEU A 345 30.28 5.14 -12.95
CA LEU A 345 30.10 5.68 -11.59
C LEU A 345 31.20 5.24 -10.63
N SER A 346 31.65 3.99 -10.71
CA SER A 346 32.79 3.50 -9.93
C SER A 346 34.09 4.23 -10.28
N LYS A 347 34.30 4.57 -11.56
CA LYS A 347 35.49 5.31 -12.01
C LYS A 347 35.59 6.72 -11.44
N ILE A 348 34.45 7.40 -11.24
CA ILE A 348 34.42 8.71 -10.59
C ILE A 348 34.46 8.62 -9.05
N GLY A 349 34.56 7.42 -8.49
CA GLY A 349 34.62 7.22 -7.03
C GLY A 349 33.26 7.36 -6.34
N PHE A 350 32.14 7.16 -7.04
CA PHE A 350 30.81 7.25 -6.44
C PHE A 350 30.56 6.10 -5.43
N PRO A 351 30.27 6.38 -4.14
CA PRO A 351 30.06 5.37 -3.12
C PRO A 351 28.61 4.85 -3.15
N PHE A 352 28.39 3.63 -3.63
CA PHE A 352 27.08 2.99 -3.55
C PHE A 352 26.77 2.56 -2.10
N ARG A 353 25.63 3.00 -1.55
CA ARG A 353 25.14 2.56 -0.24
C ARG A 353 24.76 1.08 -0.26
N GLU A 354 25.23 0.33 0.74
CA GLU A 354 25.07 -1.13 0.83
C GLU A 354 23.90 -1.60 1.71
N GLU A 355 23.29 -0.72 2.51
CA GLU A 355 22.25 -1.07 3.50
C GLU A 355 20.80 -1.13 2.97
#